data_AF-A0A952RXB5-F1
#
_entry.id   AF-A0A952RXB5-F1
#
_cell.length_a   1.000
_cell.length_b   1.000
_cell.length_c   1.000
_cell.angle_alpha   90.00
_cell.angle_beta   90.00
_cell.angle_gamma   90.00
#
_symmetry.space_group_name_H-M   'P 1'
#
loop_
_entity.id
_entity.type
_entity.pdbx_description
1 polymer ?
#
loop_
_entity_poly.entity_id
_entity_poly.type
_entity_poly.pdbx_seq_one_letter_code
_entity_poly.pdbx_strand_id
1 'polypeptide(L)'
;MSSSKQDGVVAAKGRDNAEDPDIFRPFERLIEITIRGKAYNVPENNTILRCLQFLELQRISEAELCWNGTCQNCTVRVVENGRSRTAMSCRTDAKAGMAIEDINPAIDI
;
A
#
# COMPACT_ATOMS: atom_id res chain seq x y z
N MET A 1 11.09 5.82 34.09
CA MET A 1 9.75 6.38 33.85
C MET A 1 10.00 7.72 33.16
N SER A 2 9.72 7.95 31.88
CA SER A 2 8.70 7.37 31.02
C SER A 2 9.20 7.36 29.57
N SER A 3 8.93 6.25 28.88
CA SER A 3 9.05 6.14 27.43
C SER A 3 8.10 7.13 26.77
N SER A 4 8.60 7.92 25.82
CA SER A 4 7.78 8.55 24.80
C SER A 4 8.18 7.93 23.47
N LYS A 5 7.48 6.87 23.08
CA LYS A 5 7.54 6.36 21.71
C LYS A 5 6.85 7.40 20.84
N GLN A 6 7.59 8.02 19.94
CA GLN A 6 7.00 8.81 18.86
C GLN A 6 6.54 7.79 17.81
N ASP A 7 5.26 7.46 17.85
CA ASP A 7 4.61 6.62 16.85
C ASP A 7 4.48 7.43 15.55
N GLY A 8 5.55 7.37 14.74
CA GLY A 8 5.69 8.08 13.48
C GLY A 8 4.90 7.39 12.38
N VAL A 9 3.60 7.68 12.28
CA VAL A 9 2.84 7.45 11.06
C VAL A 9 3.43 8.35 9.98
N VAL A 10 3.95 7.76 8.91
CA VAL A 10 4.47 8.56 7.80
C VAL A 10 3.33 8.89 6.88
N ALA A 11 2.90 10.15 6.98
CA ALA A 11 1.94 10.74 6.06
C ALA A 11 2.42 10.48 4.62
N ALA A 12 1.51 9.98 3.79
CA ALA A 12 1.72 9.93 2.35
C ALA A 12 2.22 11.30 1.91
N LYS A 13 3.28 11.35 1.11
CA LYS A 13 3.83 12.60 0.59
C LYS A 13 2.78 13.23 -0.35
N GLY A 14 1.92 14.08 0.21
CA GLY A 14 1.14 15.09 -0.53
C GLY A 14 -0.12 14.64 -1.28
N ARG A 15 -1.00 13.81 -0.72
CA ARG A 15 -2.35 13.59 -1.30
C ARG A 15 -3.44 13.54 -0.25
N ASP A 16 -3.85 14.72 0.21
CA ASP A 16 -5.03 14.89 1.07
C ASP A 16 -6.34 14.87 0.26
N ASN A 17 -6.23 14.91 -1.07
CA ASN A 17 -7.36 15.01 -2.00
C ASN A 17 -7.35 13.87 -3.03
N ALA A 18 -8.50 13.21 -3.13
CA ALA A 18 -8.86 12.20 -4.13
C ALA A 18 -9.05 12.79 -5.55
N GLU A 19 -8.14 13.66 -5.98
CA GLU A 19 -8.29 14.48 -7.20
C GLU A 19 -8.05 13.74 -8.52
N ASP A 20 -7.83 12.43 -8.49
CA ASP A 20 -7.96 11.57 -9.67
C ASP A 20 -9.03 10.50 -9.43
N PRO A 21 -10.33 10.87 -9.54
CA PRO A 21 -11.45 9.97 -9.28
C PRO A 21 -11.49 8.75 -10.20
N ASP A 22 -10.69 8.73 -11.27
CA ASP A 22 -10.65 7.62 -12.23
C ASP A 22 -9.64 6.53 -11.84
N ILE A 23 -8.68 6.82 -10.95
CA ILE A 23 -7.63 5.87 -10.56
C ILE A 23 -8.06 5.02 -9.35
N PHE A 24 -8.63 5.66 -8.34
CA PHE A 24 -8.96 5.01 -7.07
C PHE A 24 -10.44 4.64 -7.00
N ARG A 25 -10.73 3.49 -6.39
CA ARG A 25 -12.09 3.18 -5.98
C ARG A 25 -12.52 4.18 -4.90
N PRO A 26 -13.80 4.57 -4.82
CA PRO A 26 -14.30 5.44 -3.77
C PRO A 26 -13.93 4.95 -2.37
N PHE A 27 -13.46 5.88 -1.52
CA PHE A 27 -13.09 5.63 -0.15
C PHE A 27 -13.50 6.81 0.73
N GLU A 28 -13.88 6.55 1.98
CA GLU A 28 -14.34 7.59 2.92
C GLU A 28 -13.29 7.92 3.99
N ARG A 29 -12.30 7.03 4.17
CA ARG A 29 -11.23 7.18 5.15
C ARG A 29 -9.95 6.49 4.69
N LEU A 30 -8.87 6.84 5.38
CA LEU A 30 -7.61 6.11 5.28
C LEU A 30 -7.56 5.01 6.36
N ILE A 31 -7.03 3.86 5.97
CA ILE A 31 -6.72 2.74 6.86
C ILE A 31 -5.21 2.65 7.06
N GLU A 32 -4.79 2.28 8.27
CA GLU A 32 -3.38 2.06 8.56
C GLU A 32 -2.95 0.67 8.07
N ILE A 33 -1.83 0.64 7.34
CA ILE A 33 -1.08 -0.56 7.00
C ILE A 33 0.37 -0.40 7.43
N THR A 34 1.08 -1.51 7.61
CA THR A 34 2.52 -1.50 7.86
C THR A 34 3.28 -1.92 6.62
N ILE A 35 4.29 -1.18 6.19
CA ILE A 35 5.21 -1.57 5.12
C ILE A 35 6.62 -1.60 5.71
N ARG A 36 7.26 -2.77 5.70
CA ARG A 36 8.62 -3.00 6.23
C ARG A 36 8.85 -2.37 7.61
N GLY A 37 7.88 -2.55 8.52
CA GLY A 37 7.94 -2.08 9.91
C GLY A 37 7.55 -0.62 10.12
N LYS A 38 7.10 0.09 9.08
CA LYS A 38 6.70 1.50 9.13
C LYS A 38 5.21 1.66 8.80
N ALA A 39 4.51 2.48 9.58
CA ALA A 39 3.07 2.71 9.42
C ALA A 39 2.78 3.73 8.31
N TYR A 40 1.78 3.43 7.49
CA TYR A 40 1.29 4.25 6.38
C TYR A 40 -0.23 4.27 6.37
N ASN A 41 -0.81 5.43 6.03
CA ASN A 41 -2.25 5.59 5.82
C ASN A 41 -2.56 5.53 4.32
N VAL A 42 -3.47 4.63 3.94
CA VAL A 42 -3.84 4.38 2.54
C VAL A 42 -5.37 4.33 2.38
N PRO A 43 -5.92 4.65 1.20
CA PRO A 43 -7.35 4.64 0.99
C PRO A 43 -7.94 3.25 1.17
N GLU A 44 -9.03 3.13 1.93
CA GLU A 44 -9.76 1.86 2.01
C GLU A 44 -10.39 1.48 0.66
N ASN A 45 -10.95 0.27 0.58
CA ASN A 45 -11.62 -0.28 -0.61
C ASN A 45 -10.73 -0.42 -1.86
N ASN A 46 -9.44 -0.13 -1.76
CA ASN A 46 -8.49 -0.16 -2.86
C ASN A 46 -7.55 -1.36 -2.78
N THR A 47 -7.01 -1.75 -3.94
CA THR A 47 -5.98 -2.80 -4.00
C THR A 47 -4.67 -2.30 -3.38
N ILE A 48 -3.83 -3.22 -2.92
CA ILE A 48 -2.50 -2.89 -2.39
C ILE A 48 -1.73 -2.07 -3.44
N LEU A 49 -1.79 -2.41 -4.73
CA LEU A 49 -1.06 -1.66 -5.75
C LEU A 49 -1.55 -0.22 -5.88
N ARG A 50 -2.87 0.01 -5.81
CA ARG A 50 -3.43 1.37 -5.77
C ARG A 50 -3.02 2.11 -4.50
N CYS A 51 -2.94 1.42 -3.36
CA CYS A 51 -2.43 2.00 -2.13
C CYS A 51 -0.95 2.41 -2.26
N LEU A 52 -0.10 1.59 -2.87
CA LEU A 52 1.29 1.95 -3.17
C LEU A 52 1.36 3.14 -4.14
N GLN A 53 0.50 3.16 -5.16
CA GLN A 53 0.37 4.30 -6.08
C GLN A 53 -0.12 5.57 -5.38
N PHE A 54 -0.93 5.45 -4.33
CA PHE A 54 -1.35 6.56 -3.48
C PHE A 54 -0.20 7.11 -2.61
N LEU A 55 0.76 6.27 -2.24
CA LEU A 55 1.96 6.70 -1.53
C LEU A 55 3.00 7.30 -2.48
N GLU A 56 3.24 6.69 -3.64
CA GLU A 56 4.26 7.09 -4.63
C GLU A 56 3.68 7.09 -6.06
N LEU A 57 3.00 8.18 -6.47
CA LEU A 57 2.23 8.24 -7.72
C LEU A 57 3.11 7.99 -8.94
N GLN A 58 4.17 8.79 -9.06
CA GLN A 58 5.00 8.82 -10.24
C GLN A 58 5.69 7.48 -10.42
N ARG A 59 6.37 7.00 -9.38
CA ARG A 59 7.13 5.74 -9.40
C ARG A 59 6.26 4.54 -9.79
N ILE A 60 5.07 4.41 -9.19
CA ILE A 60 4.21 3.26 -9.47
C ILE A 60 3.52 3.39 -10.83
N SER A 61 3.23 4.61 -11.30
CA SER A 61 2.63 4.83 -12.63
C SER A 61 3.62 4.59 -13.76
N GLU A 62 4.91 4.80 -13.53
CA GLU A 62 6.00 4.57 -14.50
C GLU A 62 6.51 3.10 -14.49
N ALA A 63 6.07 2.28 -13.54
CA ALA A 63 6.51 0.89 -13.42
C ALA A 63 5.91 -0.02 -14.52
N GLU A 64 6.68 -1.03 -14.95
CA GLU A 64 6.25 -2.03 -15.94
C GLU A 64 5.24 -3.03 -15.35
N LEU A 65 3.96 -2.62 -15.32
CA LEU A 65 2.87 -3.34 -14.69
C LEU A 65 1.71 -3.60 -15.67
N CYS A 66 1.18 -4.82 -15.64
CA CYS A 66 0.00 -5.20 -16.42
C CYS A 66 -1.34 -4.80 -15.80
N TRP A 67 -1.36 -4.46 -14.49
CA TRP A 67 -2.57 -4.16 -13.70
C TRP A 67 -3.69 -5.24 -13.68
N ASN A 68 -3.46 -6.41 -14.27
CA ASN A 68 -4.47 -7.45 -14.47
C ASN A 68 -4.08 -8.84 -13.92
N GLY A 69 -2.91 -8.95 -13.28
CA GLY A 69 -2.44 -10.18 -12.63
C GLY A 69 -1.66 -11.15 -13.52
N THR A 70 -1.21 -10.73 -14.70
CA THR A 70 -0.45 -11.60 -15.63
C THR A 70 1.06 -11.51 -15.46
N CYS A 71 1.64 -10.31 -15.30
CA CYS A 71 3.10 -10.11 -15.26
C CYS A 71 3.79 -10.52 -13.95
N GLN A 72 3.05 -10.59 -12.83
CA GLN A 72 3.59 -10.85 -11.47
C GLN A 72 4.67 -9.87 -10.95
N ASN A 73 4.99 -8.79 -11.68
CA ASN A 73 5.92 -7.73 -11.22
C ASN A 73 5.43 -6.97 -9.99
N CYS A 74 4.14 -7.09 -9.64
CA CYS A 74 3.53 -6.42 -8.50
C CYS A 74 3.44 -7.32 -7.24
N THR A 75 4.27 -8.35 -7.15
CA THR A 75 4.21 -9.32 -6.06
C THR A 75 4.69 -8.73 -4.73
N VAL A 76 4.00 -9.06 -3.64
CA VAL A 76 4.31 -8.65 -2.27
C VAL A 76 4.17 -9.84 -1.31
N ARG A 77 4.91 -9.82 -0.19
CA ARG A 77 4.69 -10.74 0.94
C ARG A 77 3.84 -10.02 1.99
N VAL A 78 2.62 -10.53 2.17
CA VAL A 78 1.62 -9.96 3.08
C VAL A 78 1.50 -10.82 4.33
N VAL A 79 1.43 -10.18 5.49
CA VAL A 79 1.12 -10.80 6.77
C VAL A 79 -0.23 -10.29 7.27
N GLU A 80 -1.14 -11.23 7.49
CA GLU A 80 -2.47 -11.00 8.06
C GLU A 80 -2.73 -12.07 9.12
N ASN A 81 -3.19 -11.68 10.32
CA ASN A 81 -3.53 -12.62 11.41
C ASN A 81 -2.39 -13.63 11.73
N GLY A 82 -1.14 -13.16 11.70
CA GLY A 82 0.05 -13.98 11.97
C GLY A 82 0.41 -14.97 10.86
N ARG A 83 -0.25 -14.94 9.69
CA ARG A 83 0.05 -15.79 8.54
C ARG A 83 0.63 -14.97 7.41
N SER A 84 1.76 -15.43 6.88
CA SER A 84 2.43 -14.83 5.72
C SER A 84 2.03 -15.55 4.43
N ARG A 85 1.79 -14.79 3.37
CA ARG A 85 1.56 -15.32 2.02
C ARG A 85 2.07 -14.36 0.96
N THR A 86 2.50 -14.91 -0.17
CA THR A 86 2.77 -14.15 -1.38
C THR A 86 1.45 -13.78 -2.05
N ALA A 87 1.33 -12.52 -2.50
CA ALA A 87 0.13 -12.00 -3.14
C ALA A 87 0.48 -11.07 -4.30
N MET A 88 -0.42 -10.99 -5.29
CA MET A 88 -0.35 -9.95 -6.32
C MET A 88 -1.03 -8.68 -5.79
N SER A 89 -0.26 -7.60 -5.64
CA SER A 89 -0.79 -6.35 -5.08
C SER A 89 -1.90 -5.74 -5.95
N CYS A 90 -1.89 -5.96 -7.27
CA CYS A 90 -2.96 -5.49 -8.17
C CYS A 90 -4.30 -6.22 -8.02
N ARG A 91 -4.33 -7.37 -7.35
CA ARG A 91 -5.53 -8.22 -7.18
C ARG A 91 -5.93 -8.44 -5.73
N THR A 92 -5.19 -7.85 -4.79
CA THR A 92 -5.41 -8.03 -3.35
C THR A 92 -5.81 -6.69 -2.77
N ASP A 93 -6.96 -6.62 -2.10
CA ASP A 93 -7.41 -5.43 -1.39
C ASP A 93 -6.57 -5.18 -0.13
N ALA A 94 -6.25 -3.92 0.14
CA ALA A 94 -5.60 -3.53 1.38
C ALA A 94 -6.60 -3.61 2.55
N LYS A 95 -6.13 -4.02 3.72
CA LYS A 95 -6.95 -4.11 4.93
C LYS A 95 -6.24 -3.45 6.10
N ALA A 96 -7.02 -2.84 7.00
CA ALA A 96 -6.48 -2.23 8.21
C ALA A 96 -5.67 -3.27 9.03
N GLY A 97 -4.50 -2.87 9.50
CA GLY A 97 -3.60 -3.74 10.27
C GLY A 97 -2.85 -4.79 9.45
N MET A 98 -3.01 -4.80 8.12
CA MET A 98 -2.18 -5.62 7.22
C MET A 98 -0.72 -5.16 7.27
N ALA A 99 0.22 -6.11 7.19
CA ALA A 99 1.63 -5.81 7.01
C ALA A 99 2.17 -6.33 5.67
N ILE A 100 3.03 -5.55 5.03
CA ILE A 100 3.80 -5.91 3.85
C ILE A 100 5.26 -5.99 4.26
N GLU A 101 5.82 -7.20 4.25
CA GLU A 101 7.20 -7.46 4.68
C GLU A 101 8.20 -7.47 3.52
N ASP A 102 7.71 -7.68 2.30
CA ASP A 102 8.53 -7.76 1.10
C ASP A 102 7.78 -7.23 -0.11
N ILE A 103 8.52 -6.61 -1.00
CA ILE A 103 7.99 -5.92 -2.17
C ILE A 103 8.91 -6.24 -3.35
N ASN A 104 8.32 -6.64 -4.48
CA ASN A 104 9.05 -6.77 -5.72
C ASN A 104 9.73 -5.42 -6.08
N PRO A 105 11.02 -5.41 -6.47
CA PRO A 105 11.75 -4.18 -6.79
C PRO A 105 11.04 -3.24 -7.78
N ALA A 106 10.25 -3.79 -8.71
CA ALA A 106 9.48 -2.99 -9.66
C ALA A 106 8.52 -1.99 -8.97
N ILE A 107 8.03 -2.29 -7.77
CA ILE A 107 7.03 -1.49 -7.03
C ILE A 107 7.48 -1.08 -5.62
N ASP A 108 8.77 -1.16 -5.31
CA ASP A 108 9.34 -0.82 -3.99
C ASP A 108 9.26 0.68 -3.63
N ILE A 109 8.87 1.05 -2.41
CA ILE A 109 8.65 2.47 -2.00
C ILE A 109 9.35 2.83 -0.70
#